data_AF-A0A117RY07-F1
#
_entry.id   AF-A0A117RY07-F1
#
_cell.length_a   1.000
_cell.length_b   1.000
_cell.length_c   1.000
_cell.angle_alpha   90.00
_cell.angle_beta   90.00
_cell.angle_gamma   90.00
#
_symmetry.space_group_name_H-M   'P 1'
#
loop_
_entity.id
_entity.type
_entity.pdbx_description
1 polymer ?
#
loop_
_entity_poly.entity_id
_entity_poly.type
_entity_poly.pdbx_seq_one_letter_code
_entity_poly.pdbx_strand_id
1 'polypeptide(L)'
;MSALRARLSAILLAACLLFTSQALITPDRAAAADPGYLMVHFTGEGSTGQQMYLSHSTDGLHWNDLNDGASILRSTVGTRGVRDPALVRSPGGDKYWIIATDLCWGCGSTVDGSINNGSRNIVVWESTDLVTWSQPWLLNVAGAIPDGRNAWAPEAIWNPETNDYVLYWATNVPLDGATKHRIFYARTSDFRSITTPQIYIDRPGTQELIDTQIIEMPAGVGNYRYVRASGDGQITLEGSNSILGTWTNLGNLSGIGLTGAQVEGPMWMKLRDRNEWTLYLDQYASGRGYMPVTTTNPSAPGTYRIPASGTYSMGATKKRHGSILNLTAAEETRVLARWASTPANRLQSYNFQDRYVRHANYDVRIDQNITGPDAQFRLRPGLAGTGTVSFESVNFPGYFLRHYNYDFQLVRNDGTAQFAADATFRQVAGLADSTWSSFQSYNHPDRYIRHYAYQLRLDPITTATGRGDATFRVTN
;
A
#
# COMPACT_ATOMS: atom_id res chain seq x y z
N MET A 1 80.60 -13.79 -6.89
CA MET A 1 79.33 -14.56 -7.02
C MET A 1 78.31 -14.29 -5.90
N SER A 2 78.67 -13.78 -4.71
CA SER A 2 77.70 -13.59 -3.61
C SER A 2 76.80 -12.35 -3.74
N ALA A 3 77.32 -11.22 -4.24
CA ALA A 3 76.55 -9.98 -4.36
C ALA A 3 75.42 -10.05 -5.41
N LEU A 4 75.62 -10.82 -6.49
CA LEU A 4 74.60 -10.99 -7.53
C LEU A 4 73.44 -11.86 -7.03
N ARG A 5 73.73 -12.91 -6.25
CA ARG A 5 72.72 -13.78 -5.63
C ARG A 5 71.89 -13.03 -4.61
N ALA A 6 72.51 -12.19 -3.77
CA ALA A 6 71.78 -11.36 -2.80
C ALA A 6 70.82 -10.36 -3.48
N ARG A 7 71.23 -9.74 -4.58
CA ARG A 7 70.37 -8.81 -5.34
C ARG A 7 69.22 -9.52 -6.04
N LEU A 8 69.46 -10.70 -6.62
CA LEU A 8 68.39 -11.52 -7.23
C LEU A 8 67.39 -12.01 -6.19
N SER A 9 67.85 -12.43 -5.00
CA SER A 9 66.96 -12.82 -3.90
C SER A 9 66.12 -11.65 -3.39
N ALA A 10 66.68 -10.45 -3.28
CA ALA A 10 65.95 -9.25 -2.86
C ALA A 10 64.90 -8.81 -3.90
N ILE A 11 65.23 -8.90 -5.18
CA ILE A 11 64.31 -8.59 -6.28
C ILE A 11 63.18 -9.63 -6.34
N LEU A 12 63.48 -10.92 -6.14
CA LEU A 12 62.45 -11.96 -6.08
C LEU A 12 61.53 -11.77 -4.87
N LEU A 13 62.07 -11.41 -3.70
CA LEU A 13 61.26 -11.15 -2.51
C LEU A 13 60.36 -9.92 -2.69
N ALA A 14 60.89 -8.84 -3.30
CA ALA A 14 60.14 -7.63 -3.60
C ALA A 14 59.04 -7.90 -4.65
N ALA A 15 59.32 -8.70 -5.67
CA ALA A 15 58.33 -9.13 -6.65
C ALA A 15 57.24 -10.00 -6.01
N CYS A 16 57.61 -10.97 -5.16
CA CYS A 16 56.63 -11.78 -4.44
C CYS A 16 55.77 -10.96 -3.46
N LEU A 17 56.32 -9.93 -2.81
CA LEU A 17 55.57 -9.01 -1.95
C LEU A 17 54.65 -8.05 -2.73
N LEU A 18 55.02 -7.69 -3.97
CA LEU A 18 54.17 -6.92 -4.89
C LEU A 18 53.02 -7.76 -5.47
N PHE A 19 53.20 -9.09 -5.59
CA PHE A 19 52.14 -9.98 -6.08
C PHE A 19 51.23 -10.55 -4.98
N THR A 20 51.60 -10.50 -3.70
CA THR A 20 50.73 -10.93 -2.58
C THR A 20 49.88 -9.80 -1.98
N SER A 21 50.13 -8.55 -2.35
CA SER A 21 49.36 -7.38 -1.88
C SER A 21 48.22 -6.96 -2.82
N GLN A 22 48.04 -7.65 -3.94
CA GLN A 22 46.82 -7.60 -4.75
C GLN A 22 45.95 -8.83 -4.50
N ALA A 23 45.61 -9.08 -3.22
CA ALA A 23 44.32 -9.69 -2.97
C ALA A 23 43.29 -8.69 -3.48
N LEU A 24 42.72 -8.97 -4.66
CA LEU A 24 41.48 -8.37 -5.11
C LEU A 24 40.46 -8.64 -4.00
N ILE A 25 40.33 -7.71 -3.06
CA ILE A 25 39.10 -7.50 -2.35
C ILE A 25 38.15 -7.04 -3.45
N THR A 26 37.54 -7.98 -4.17
CA THR A 26 36.23 -7.72 -4.73
C THR A 26 35.44 -7.21 -3.55
N PRO A 27 35.02 -5.92 -3.50
CA PRO A 27 34.04 -5.55 -2.50
C PRO A 27 32.94 -6.58 -2.65
N ASP A 28 32.58 -7.27 -1.56
CA ASP A 28 31.33 -8.00 -1.54
C ASP A 28 30.31 -6.99 -2.05
N ARG A 29 29.87 -7.18 -3.30
CA ARG A 29 28.68 -6.51 -3.79
C ARG A 29 27.67 -6.98 -2.77
N ALA A 30 27.26 -6.09 -1.86
CA ALA A 30 26.14 -6.33 -0.98
C ALA A 30 25.10 -7.00 -1.86
N ALA A 31 24.79 -8.28 -1.57
CA ALA A 31 23.81 -9.02 -2.35
C ALA A 31 22.60 -8.10 -2.46
N ALA A 32 22.21 -7.74 -3.68
CA ALA A 32 21.09 -6.84 -3.86
C ALA A 32 19.93 -7.45 -3.07
N ALA A 33 19.38 -6.71 -2.11
CA ALA A 33 18.27 -7.19 -1.31
C ALA A 33 17.19 -7.70 -2.27
N ASP A 34 16.59 -8.85 -1.95
CA ASP A 34 15.52 -9.38 -2.78
C ASP A 34 14.43 -8.30 -2.91
N PRO A 35 13.89 -8.09 -4.12
CA PRO A 35 12.88 -7.06 -4.32
C PRO A 35 11.65 -7.35 -3.47
N GLY A 36 11.05 -6.29 -2.94
CA GLY A 36 9.97 -6.37 -1.98
C GLY A 36 8.62 -6.79 -2.57
N TYR A 37 7.58 -6.32 -1.90
CA TYR A 37 6.19 -6.63 -2.13
C TYR A 37 5.42 -5.35 -2.42
N LEU A 38 4.46 -5.42 -3.34
CA LEU A 38 3.52 -4.34 -3.63
C LEU A 38 2.13 -4.79 -3.22
N MET A 39 1.50 -4.04 -2.32
CA MET A 39 0.09 -4.22 -1.97
C MET A 39 -0.75 -3.18 -2.69
N VAL A 40 -1.79 -3.61 -3.39
CA VAL A 40 -2.89 -2.74 -3.81
C VAL A 40 -4.06 -2.92 -2.84
N HIS A 41 -4.62 -1.81 -2.39
CA HIS A 41 -5.68 -1.81 -1.38
C HIS A 41 -6.58 -0.57 -1.51
N PHE A 42 -7.70 -0.57 -0.78
CA PHE A 42 -8.45 0.64 -0.47
C PHE A 42 -8.29 1.00 1.03
N THR A 43 -8.83 2.13 1.46
CA THR A 43 -8.54 2.67 2.80
C THR A 43 -9.74 2.81 3.73
N GLY A 44 -10.96 2.77 3.19
CA GLY A 44 -12.16 2.87 4.01
C GLY A 44 -13.43 3.05 3.19
N GLU A 45 -14.40 3.70 3.81
CA GLU A 45 -15.71 3.95 3.23
C GLU A 45 -15.84 5.35 2.60
N GLY A 46 -16.86 5.54 1.77
CA GLY A 46 -17.13 6.80 1.09
C GLY A 46 -16.25 7.10 -0.13
N SER A 47 -16.60 8.17 -0.82
CA SER A 47 -16.07 8.50 -2.16
C SER A 47 -14.55 8.72 -2.20
N THR A 48 -13.93 9.07 -1.07
CA THR A 48 -12.47 9.24 -0.98
C THR A 48 -11.74 8.00 -0.50
N GLY A 49 -12.37 7.14 0.32
CA GLY A 49 -11.74 5.95 0.89
C GLY A 49 -11.76 4.72 -0.02
N GLN A 50 -12.58 4.74 -1.07
CA GLN A 50 -12.85 3.64 -2.00
C GLN A 50 -12.22 3.92 -3.36
N GLN A 51 -10.89 4.05 -3.33
CA GLN A 51 -10.02 4.28 -4.49
C GLN A 51 -8.81 3.35 -4.38
N MET A 52 -7.94 3.28 -5.39
CA MET A 52 -6.78 2.39 -5.35
C MET A 52 -5.58 3.09 -4.71
N TYR A 53 -4.98 2.44 -3.73
CA TYR A 53 -3.79 2.86 -3.00
C TYR A 53 -2.73 1.79 -3.12
N LEU A 54 -1.46 2.19 -3.01
CA LEU A 54 -0.34 1.27 -3.02
C LEU A 54 0.45 1.36 -1.71
N SER A 55 0.95 0.23 -1.26
CA SER A 55 1.94 0.14 -0.19
C SER A 55 3.06 -0.81 -0.59
N HIS A 56 4.26 -0.53 -0.09
CA HIS A 56 5.45 -1.33 -0.35
C HIS A 56 6.01 -1.89 0.95
N SER A 57 6.54 -3.10 0.89
CA SER A 57 7.29 -3.68 2.00
C SER A 57 8.51 -4.43 1.48
N THR A 58 9.65 -4.31 2.16
CA THR A 58 10.86 -5.08 1.85
C THR A 58 10.83 -6.47 2.48
N ASP A 59 10.14 -6.62 3.61
CA ASP A 59 10.12 -7.86 4.40
C ASP A 59 8.75 -8.54 4.43
N GLY A 60 7.71 -7.87 3.93
CA GLY A 60 6.35 -8.37 3.89
C GLY A 60 5.64 -8.31 5.23
N LEU A 61 6.16 -7.61 6.25
CA LEU A 61 5.53 -7.40 7.55
C LEU A 61 5.48 -5.92 7.95
N HIS A 62 6.41 -5.11 7.47
CA HIS A 62 6.47 -3.66 7.69
C HIS A 62 6.17 -2.93 6.38
N TRP A 63 4.97 -2.37 6.30
CA TRP A 63 4.45 -1.70 5.12
C TRP A 63 4.63 -0.18 5.18
N ASN A 64 5.09 0.38 4.09
CA ASN A 64 5.20 1.82 3.85
C ASN A 64 4.16 2.25 2.82
N ASP A 65 3.45 3.34 3.11
CA ASP A 65 2.53 3.93 2.16
C ASP A 65 3.30 4.50 0.96
N LEU A 66 2.92 4.10 -0.25
CA LEU A 66 3.41 4.72 -1.48
C LEU A 66 2.55 5.93 -1.84
N ASN A 67 3.10 6.78 -2.71
CA ASN A 67 2.46 8.04 -3.11
C ASN A 67 2.04 8.87 -1.88
N ASP A 68 2.81 8.74 -0.79
CA ASP A 68 2.59 9.39 0.50
C ASP A 68 1.19 9.16 1.09
N GLY A 69 0.61 7.99 0.82
CA GLY A 69 -0.71 7.60 1.29
C GLY A 69 -1.87 8.17 0.47
N ALA A 70 -1.61 8.85 -0.65
CA ALA A 70 -2.64 9.27 -1.59
C ALA A 70 -2.99 8.16 -2.60
N SER A 71 -4.24 8.15 -3.07
CA SER A 71 -4.68 7.19 -4.10
C SER A 71 -3.92 7.39 -5.41
N ILE A 72 -3.63 6.28 -6.09
CA ILE A 72 -2.96 6.26 -7.39
C ILE A 72 -3.94 6.18 -8.56
N LEU A 73 -5.13 5.60 -8.36
CA LEU A 73 -6.17 5.47 -9.37
C LEU A 73 -7.53 5.81 -8.76
N ARG A 74 -8.36 6.47 -9.56
CA ARG A 74 -9.76 6.72 -9.27
C ARG A 74 -10.64 6.15 -10.36
N SER A 75 -11.76 5.54 -9.98
CA SER A 75 -12.74 5.10 -10.97
C SER A 75 -13.57 6.28 -11.47
N THR A 76 -13.58 6.48 -12.79
CA THR A 76 -14.44 7.45 -13.49
C THR A 76 -15.73 6.81 -14.03
N VAL A 77 -15.87 5.50 -13.87
CA VAL A 77 -16.96 4.66 -14.40
C VAL A 77 -17.73 3.99 -13.26
N GLY A 78 -18.89 3.41 -13.59
CA GLY A 78 -19.71 2.67 -12.63
C GLY A 78 -20.18 3.53 -11.47
N THR A 79 -20.10 2.98 -10.27
CA THR A 79 -20.43 3.66 -9.01
C THR A 79 -19.39 4.70 -8.58
N ARG A 80 -18.23 4.74 -9.25
CA ARG A 80 -17.06 5.60 -8.95
C ARG A 80 -16.40 5.33 -7.58
N GLY A 81 -16.83 4.30 -6.87
CA GLY A 81 -16.12 3.69 -5.76
C GLY A 81 -15.55 2.34 -6.19
N VAL A 82 -14.35 2.01 -5.72
CA VAL A 82 -13.71 0.73 -5.99
C VAL A 82 -13.13 0.12 -4.73
N ARG A 83 -13.31 -1.19 -4.60
CA ARG A 83 -12.95 -1.99 -3.43
C ARG A 83 -12.34 -3.32 -3.84
N ASP A 84 -11.74 -3.99 -2.88
CA ASP A 84 -11.32 -5.40 -2.98
C ASP A 84 -10.45 -5.69 -4.24
N PRO A 85 -9.38 -4.91 -4.50
CA PRO A 85 -8.62 -5.07 -5.74
C PRO A 85 -7.71 -6.29 -5.75
N ALA A 86 -7.76 -7.04 -6.84
CA ALA A 86 -6.75 -8.03 -7.21
C ALA A 86 -5.80 -7.48 -8.29
N LEU A 87 -4.49 -7.55 -8.04
CA LEU A 87 -3.42 -7.20 -8.96
C LEU A 87 -2.90 -8.46 -9.67
N VAL A 88 -3.27 -8.59 -10.93
CA VAL A 88 -2.96 -9.75 -11.77
C VAL A 88 -1.75 -9.44 -12.64
N ARG A 89 -0.76 -10.35 -12.64
CA ARG A 89 0.39 -10.30 -13.57
C ARG A 89 0.20 -11.31 -14.69
N SER A 90 0.53 -10.90 -15.91
CA SER A 90 0.74 -11.82 -17.05
C SER A 90 1.83 -12.87 -16.75
N PRO A 91 1.71 -14.10 -17.26
CA PRO A 91 2.79 -15.09 -17.14
C PRO A 91 4.13 -14.60 -17.69
N GLY A 92 4.08 -13.74 -18.72
CA GLY A 92 5.26 -13.11 -19.32
C GLY A 92 5.83 -11.93 -18.52
N GLY A 93 5.10 -11.38 -17.55
CA GLY A 93 5.52 -10.21 -16.77
C GLY A 93 5.53 -8.88 -17.54
N ASP A 94 4.84 -8.81 -18.68
CA ASP A 94 4.78 -7.65 -19.59
C ASP A 94 3.45 -6.88 -19.55
N LYS A 95 2.43 -7.49 -18.93
CA LYS A 95 1.13 -6.88 -18.63
C LYS A 95 0.68 -7.13 -17.19
N TYR A 96 -0.08 -6.17 -16.68
CA TYR A 96 -0.66 -6.16 -15.34
C TYR A 96 -2.09 -5.63 -15.42
N TRP A 97 -2.96 -6.18 -14.58
CA TRP A 97 -4.33 -5.70 -14.43
C TRP A 97 -4.65 -5.46 -12.95
N ILE A 98 -5.40 -4.39 -12.67
CA ILE A 98 -6.13 -4.28 -11.40
C ILE A 98 -7.59 -4.55 -11.74
N ILE A 99 -8.15 -5.57 -11.11
CA ILE A 99 -9.59 -5.87 -11.14
C ILE A 99 -10.17 -5.57 -9.75
N ALA A 100 -11.30 -4.88 -9.67
CA ALA A 100 -11.85 -4.42 -8.40
C ALA A 100 -13.38 -4.42 -8.42
N THR A 101 -13.99 -4.58 -7.25
CA THR A 101 -15.43 -4.42 -7.04
C THR A 101 -15.87 -3.01 -7.45
N ASP A 102 -16.88 -2.87 -8.32
CA ASP A 102 -17.53 -1.59 -8.61
C ASP A 102 -18.57 -1.26 -7.52
N LEU A 103 -18.12 -0.62 -6.44
CA LEU A 103 -18.98 -0.32 -5.30
C LEU A 103 -18.53 0.94 -4.54
N CYS A 104 -19.45 1.89 -4.42
CA CYS A 104 -19.31 3.07 -3.58
C CYS A 104 -20.19 2.96 -2.32
N TRP A 105 -19.68 2.26 -1.30
CA TRP A 105 -20.41 2.07 -0.04
C TRP A 105 -20.47 3.37 0.78
N GLY A 106 -21.68 3.74 1.21
CA GLY A 106 -21.91 5.03 1.89
C GLY A 106 -21.95 6.24 0.96
N CYS A 107 -22.00 6.04 -0.37
CA CYS A 107 -22.11 7.11 -1.37
C CYS A 107 -23.55 7.37 -1.84
N GLY A 108 -24.55 6.97 -1.04
CA GLY A 108 -25.98 7.11 -1.34
C GLY A 108 -26.73 5.78 -1.51
N SER A 109 -26.03 4.67 -1.74
CA SER A 109 -26.62 3.33 -1.76
C SER A 109 -26.85 2.80 -0.34
N THR A 110 -27.98 2.12 -0.11
CA THR A 110 -28.22 1.37 1.12
C THR A 110 -27.40 0.07 1.12
N VAL A 111 -27.21 -0.53 2.30
CA VAL A 111 -26.60 -1.87 2.43
C VAL A 111 -27.37 -2.89 1.60
N ASP A 112 -28.70 -2.91 1.77
CA ASP A 112 -29.60 -3.77 1.02
C ASP A 112 -29.49 -3.54 -0.50
N GLY A 113 -29.49 -2.27 -0.93
CA GLY A 113 -29.33 -1.93 -2.35
C GLY A 113 -27.99 -2.39 -2.93
N SER A 114 -26.92 -2.36 -2.14
CA SER A 114 -25.58 -2.82 -2.57
C SER A 114 -25.51 -4.35 -2.72
N ILE A 115 -26.29 -5.09 -1.94
CA ILE A 115 -26.36 -6.56 -1.96
C ILE A 115 -27.37 -7.06 -3.01
N ASN A 116 -28.54 -6.43 -3.08
CA ASN A 116 -29.69 -6.94 -3.81
C ASN A 116 -29.94 -6.24 -5.16
N ASN A 117 -29.34 -5.07 -5.38
CA ASN A 117 -29.43 -4.31 -6.63
C ASN A 117 -28.10 -3.58 -6.91
N GLY A 118 -26.99 -4.26 -6.62
CA GLY A 118 -25.64 -3.71 -6.71
C GLY A 118 -25.11 -3.67 -8.15
N SER A 119 -23.90 -3.14 -8.32
CA SER A 119 -23.24 -3.25 -9.62
C SER A 119 -22.95 -4.72 -9.94
N ARG A 120 -23.27 -5.10 -11.17
CA ARG A 120 -22.94 -6.42 -11.74
C ARG A 120 -21.61 -6.43 -12.47
N ASN A 121 -20.86 -5.33 -12.36
CA ASN A 121 -19.60 -5.11 -13.02
C ASN A 121 -18.44 -5.18 -12.03
N ILE A 122 -17.27 -5.46 -12.57
CA ILE A 122 -15.99 -5.13 -11.94
C ILE A 122 -15.33 -4.00 -12.73
N VAL A 123 -14.52 -3.19 -12.05
CA VAL A 123 -13.70 -2.16 -12.68
C VAL A 123 -12.35 -2.77 -13.02
N VAL A 124 -11.85 -2.51 -14.22
CA VAL A 124 -10.57 -3.01 -14.70
C VAL A 124 -9.68 -1.85 -15.15
N TRP A 125 -8.41 -1.89 -14.71
CA TRP A 125 -7.32 -1.11 -15.28
C TRP A 125 -6.24 -2.04 -15.84
N GLU A 126 -5.52 -1.59 -16.86
CA GLU A 126 -4.38 -2.30 -17.43
C GLU A 126 -3.12 -1.43 -17.40
N SER A 127 -1.97 -2.06 -17.22
CA SER A 127 -0.65 -1.47 -17.29
C SER A 127 0.33 -2.43 -17.95
N THR A 128 1.41 -1.90 -18.51
CA THR A 128 2.56 -2.68 -19.02
C THR A 128 3.81 -2.51 -18.16
N ASP A 129 3.77 -1.62 -17.15
CA ASP A 129 4.95 -1.21 -16.38
C ASP A 129 4.69 -1.06 -14.87
N LEU A 130 3.46 -1.33 -14.42
CA LEU A 130 2.89 -1.10 -13.08
C LEU A 130 2.69 0.36 -12.68
N VAL A 131 3.14 1.35 -13.47
CA VAL A 131 3.18 2.77 -13.08
C VAL A 131 2.34 3.67 -13.98
N THR A 132 2.12 3.26 -15.21
CA THR A 132 1.27 3.88 -16.21
C THR A 132 0.05 3.01 -16.41
N TRP A 133 -1.11 3.52 -16.04
CA TRP A 133 -2.38 2.78 -16.10
C TRP A 133 -3.32 3.39 -17.13
N SER A 134 -4.10 2.53 -17.78
CA SER A 134 -5.15 2.92 -18.72
C SER A 134 -6.26 3.73 -18.04
N GLN A 135 -7.19 4.29 -18.84
CA GLN A 135 -8.52 4.61 -18.30
C GLN A 135 -9.23 3.32 -17.87
N PRO A 136 -10.07 3.36 -16.81
CA PRO A 136 -10.83 2.19 -16.40
C PRO A 136 -11.93 1.83 -17.39
N TRP A 137 -12.31 0.56 -17.42
CA TRP A 137 -13.57 0.10 -18.02
C TRP A 137 -14.34 -0.80 -17.06
N LEU A 138 -15.63 -0.97 -17.34
CA LEU A 138 -16.48 -1.94 -16.65
C LEU A 138 -16.48 -3.26 -17.41
N LEU A 139 -16.28 -4.36 -16.70
CA LEU A 139 -16.50 -5.71 -17.20
C LEU A 139 -17.73 -6.30 -16.50
N ASN A 140 -18.78 -6.55 -17.25
CA ASN A 140 -20.04 -7.07 -16.71
C ASN A 140 -19.96 -8.59 -16.51
N VAL A 141 -19.55 -9.01 -15.32
CA VAL A 141 -19.32 -10.42 -14.99
C VAL A 141 -20.59 -11.11 -14.48
N ALA A 142 -21.47 -10.39 -13.80
CA ALA A 142 -22.67 -10.97 -13.19
C ALA A 142 -23.95 -10.77 -14.01
N GLY A 143 -23.90 -10.00 -15.11
CA GLY A 143 -25.09 -9.69 -15.92
C GLY A 143 -25.68 -10.87 -16.68
N ALA A 144 -24.86 -11.87 -16.99
CA ALA A 144 -25.30 -13.11 -17.65
C ALA A 144 -25.75 -14.20 -16.66
N ILE A 145 -25.61 -13.96 -15.34
CA ILE A 145 -26.11 -14.86 -14.30
C ILE A 145 -27.61 -14.55 -14.10
N PRO A 146 -28.51 -15.52 -14.29
CA PRO A 146 -29.93 -15.33 -14.00
C PRO A 146 -30.14 -14.82 -12.58
N ASP A 147 -30.86 -13.71 -12.43
CA ASP A 147 -31.10 -13.03 -11.15
C ASP A 147 -29.84 -12.68 -10.33
N GLY A 148 -28.66 -12.62 -10.96
CA GLY A 148 -27.42 -12.17 -10.32
C GLY A 148 -27.52 -10.70 -9.91
N ARG A 149 -27.26 -10.40 -8.62
CA ARG A 149 -27.56 -9.09 -8.02
C ARG A 149 -26.37 -8.16 -7.86
N ASN A 150 -25.16 -8.69 -7.80
CA ASN A 150 -23.91 -7.93 -7.62
C ASN A 150 -22.69 -8.73 -8.10
N ALA A 151 -21.52 -8.09 -8.14
CA ALA A 151 -20.22 -8.73 -8.38
C ALA A 151 -19.17 -8.18 -7.40
N TRP A 152 -18.72 -8.99 -6.44
CA TRP A 152 -17.84 -8.58 -5.34
C TRP A 152 -16.55 -9.38 -5.26
N ALA A 153 -15.49 -8.73 -4.78
CA ALA A 153 -14.17 -9.28 -4.49
C ALA A 153 -13.62 -10.18 -5.61
N PRO A 154 -13.42 -9.62 -6.83
CA PRO A 154 -12.89 -10.40 -7.93
C PRO A 154 -11.44 -10.77 -7.70
N GLU A 155 -11.10 -12.01 -8.02
CA GLU A 155 -9.74 -12.53 -8.02
C GLU A 155 -9.51 -13.33 -9.32
N ALA A 156 -8.26 -13.48 -9.73
CA ALA A 156 -7.94 -14.24 -10.93
C ALA A 156 -6.65 -15.03 -10.79
N ILE A 157 -6.69 -16.29 -11.23
CA ILE A 157 -5.53 -17.18 -11.24
C ILE A 157 -5.25 -17.65 -12.67
N TRP A 158 -3.98 -17.63 -13.05
CA TRP A 158 -3.54 -18.15 -14.35
C TRP A 158 -3.69 -19.68 -14.40
N ASN A 159 -4.32 -20.18 -15.45
CA ASN A 159 -4.43 -21.61 -15.71
C ASN A 159 -3.50 -22.01 -16.88
N PRO A 160 -2.36 -22.67 -16.61
CA PRO A 160 -1.43 -23.07 -17.64
C PRO A 160 -1.96 -24.19 -18.56
N GLU A 161 -2.97 -24.96 -18.13
CA GLU A 161 -3.53 -26.07 -18.93
C GLU A 161 -4.30 -25.57 -20.17
N THR A 162 -4.76 -24.32 -20.11
CA THR A 162 -5.65 -23.71 -21.11
C THR A 162 -5.17 -22.35 -21.59
N ASN A 163 -4.06 -21.85 -21.02
CA ASN A 163 -3.44 -20.58 -21.39
C ASN A 163 -4.42 -19.39 -21.26
N ASP A 164 -5.20 -19.38 -20.17
CA ASP A 164 -6.14 -18.32 -19.81
C ASP A 164 -6.20 -18.12 -18.29
N TYR A 165 -6.94 -17.10 -17.85
CA TYR A 165 -7.23 -16.87 -16.44
C TYR A 165 -8.57 -17.46 -16.07
N VAL A 166 -8.65 -18.06 -14.89
CA VAL A 166 -9.89 -18.29 -14.16
C VAL A 166 -10.16 -17.04 -13.33
N LEU A 167 -11.10 -16.21 -13.78
CA LEU A 167 -11.62 -15.05 -13.06
C LEU A 167 -12.81 -15.51 -12.22
N TYR A 168 -12.82 -15.20 -10.93
CA TYR A 168 -13.89 -15.60 -10.02
C TYR A 168 -14.24 -14.48 -9.04
N TRP A 169 -15.50 -14.45 -8.62
CA TRP A 169 -16.09 -13.38 -7.80
C TRP A 169 -17.32 -13.89 -7.05
N ALA A 170 -17.77 -13.13 -6.05
CA ALA A 170 -19.02 -13.41 -5.36
C ALA A 170 -20.21 -12.70 -6.01
N THR A 171 -21.32 -13.43 -6.20
CA THR A 171 -22.60 -12.88 -6.64
C THR A 171 -23.73 -13.41 -5.76
N ASN A 172 -24.54 -12.51 -5.22
CA ASN A 172 -25.80 -12.82 -4.55
C ASN A 172 -26.86 -13.23 -5.58
N VAL A 173 -27.45 -14.41 -5.42
CA VAL A 173 -28.41 -14.98 -6.37
C VAL A 173 -29.47 -15.83 -5.65
N PRO A 174 -30.76 -15.70 -6.02
CA PRO A 174 -31.79 -16.67 -5.62
C PRO A 174 -31.61 -17.97 -6.40
N LEU A 175 -31.23 -19.05 -5.72
CA LEU A 175 -31.08 -20.38 -6.31
C LEU A 175 -31.41 -21.45 -5.26
N ASP A 176 -32.15 -22.48 -5.66
CA ASP A 176 -32.55 -23.62 -4.83
C ASP A 176 -33.19 -23.22 -3.48
N GLY A 177 -34.04 -22.19 -3.51
CA GLY A 177 -34.78 -21.71 -2.33
C GLY A 177 -33.97 -20.81 -1.38
N ALA A 178 -32.71 -20.49 -1.69
CA ALA A 178 -31.89 -19.57 -0.90
C ALA A 178 -31.36 -18.41 -1.77
N THR A 179 -31.54 -17.18 -1.28
CA THR A 179 -30.87 -16.00 -1.83
C THR A 179 -29.63 -15.74 -1.00
N LYS A 180 -28.46 -15.92 -1.60
CA LYS A 180 -27.17 -15.78 -0.94
C LYS A 180 -26.04 -15.61 -1.95
N HIS A 181 -24.89 -15.11 -1.49
CA HIS A 181 -23.65 -15.08 -2.25
C HIS A 181 -23.09 -16.48 -2.47
N ARG A 182 -22.67 -16.69 -3.72
CA ARG A 182 -21.93 -17.86 -4.19
C ARG A 182 -20.75 -17.36 -4.99
N ILE A 183 -19.70 -18.18 -5.10
CA ILE A 183 -18.58 -17.87 -5.98
C ILE A 183 -18.92 -18.37 -7.37
N PHE A 184 -18.89 -17.46 -8.33
CA PHE A 184 -18.96 -17.76 -9.75
C PHE A 184 -17.58 -17.61 -10.36
N TYR A 185 -17.37 -18.26 -11.50
CA TYR A 185 -16.18 -18.07 -12.30
C TYR A 185 -16.50 -17.98 -13.78
N ALA A 186 -15.60 -17.34 -14.52
CA ALA A 186 -15.53 -17.38 -15.97
C ALA A 186 -14.06 -17.36 -16.40
N ARG A 187 -13.80 -17.67 -17.67
CA ARG A 187 -12.45 -17.65 -18.24
C ARG A 187 -12.23 -16.38 -19.04
N THR A 188 -11.02 -15.84 -19.01
CA THR A 188 -10.63 -14.67 -19.79
C THR A 188 -9.14 -14.70 -20.09
N SER A 189 -8.71 -14.11 -21.20
CA SER A 189 -7.29 -13.92 -21.51
C SER A 189 -6.82 -12.47 -21.36
N ASP A 190 -7.75 -11.52 -21.24
CA ASP A 190 -7.47 -10.09 -21.41
C ASP A 190 -8.31 -9.15 -20.53
N PHE A 191 -9.25 -9.69 -19.74
CA PHE A 191 -10.20 -8.91 -18.94
C PHE A 191 -11.06 -7.91 -19.75
N ARG A 192 -11.23 -8.17 -21.06
CA ARG A 192 -12.17 -7.46 -21.95
C ARG A 192 -13.43 -8.27 -22.20
N SER A 193 -13.28 -9.58 -22.28
CA SER A 193 -14.37 -10.53 -22.46
C SER A 193 -14.21 -11.72 -21.53
N ILE A 194 -15.32 -12.37 -21.23
CA ILE A 194 -15.36 -13.57 -20.41
C ILE A 194 -16.20 -14.64 -21.10
N THR A 195 -15.93 -15.91 -20.80
CA THR A 195 -16.87 -16.99 -21.11
C THR A 195 -18.17 -16.83 -20.30
N THR A 196 -19.19 -17.63 -20.63
CA THR A 196 -20.41 -17.71 -19.81
C THR A 196 -20.06 -18.06 -18.36
N PRO A 197 -20.48 -17.25 -17.36
CA PRO A 197 -20.24 -17.53 -15.95
C PRO A 197 -20.82 -18.87 -15.52
N GLN A 198 -20.12 -19.59 -14.66
CA GLN A 198 -20.53 -20.85 -14.05
C GLN A 198 -20.42 -20.75 -12.53
N ILE A 199 -21.25 -21.50 -11.80
CA ILE A 199 -21.08 -21.62 -10.35
C ILE A 199 -19.76 -22.34 -10.09
N TYR A 200 -18.92 -21.76 -9.24
CA TYR A 200 -17.66 -22.34 -8.83
C TYR A 200 -17.77 -23.00 -7.45
N ILE A 201 -18.35 -22.28 -6.49
CA ILE A 201 -18.48 -22.74 -5.11
C ILE A 201 -19.87 -22.37 -4.61
N ASP A 202 -20.62 -23.38 -4.19
CA ASP A 202 -21.90 -23.23 -3.51
C ASP A 202 -21.89 -24.07 -2.22
N ARG A 203 -22.02 -23.39 -1.08
CA ARG A 203 -22.17 -24.06 0.22
C ARG A 203 -23.60 -24.59 0.33
N PRO A 204 -23.88 -25.67 1.07
CA PRO A 204 -25.25 -26.15 1.24
C PRO A 204 -26.12 -25.15 2.04
N GLY A 205 -27.44 -25.19 1.83
CA GLY A 205 -28.42 -24.42 2.60
C GLY A 205 -28.26 -22.91 2.48
N THR A 206 -28.38 -22.19 3.60
CA THR A 206 -28.32 -20.71 3.66
C THR A 206 -26.91 -20.15 3.87
N GLN A 207 -25.88 -21.00 3.84
CA GLN A 207 -24.51 -20.56 4.11
C GLN A 207 -23.98 -19.65 3.00
N GLU A 208 -23.72 -18.39 3.34
CA GLU A 208 -23.09 -17.36 2.51
C GLU A 208 -21.62 -17.69 2.25
N LEU A 209 -21.09 -17.24 1.10
CA LEU A 209 -19.69 -17.40 0.71
C LEU A 209 -19.22 -16.18 -0.10
N ILE A 210 -18.17 -15.52 0.38
CA ILE A 210 -17.50 -14.39 -0.27
C ILE A 210 -15.97 -14.53 -0.17
N ASP A 211 -15.25 -13.57 -0.73
CA ASP A 211 -13.82 -13.32 -0.45
C ASP A 211 -12.95 -14.56 -0.61
N THR A 212 -13.00 -15.17 -1.79
CA THR A 212 -12.17 -16.34 -2.09
C THR A 212 -10.83 -15.89 -2.67
N GLN A 213 -9.74 -16.49 -2.22
CA GLN A 213 -8.45 -16.37 -2.87
C GLN A 213 -7.84 -17.75 -3.09
N ILE A 214 -7.20 -17.96 -4.24
CA ILE A 214 -6.50 -19.20 -4.60
C ILE A 214 -5.02 -18.89 -4.81
N ILE A 215 -4.15 -19.69 -4.21
CA ILE A 215 -2.71 -19.68 -4.48
C ILE A 215 -2.24 -21.03 -5.00
N GLU A 216 -1.23 -21.00 -5.86
CA GLU A 216 -0.44 -22.18 -6.19
C GLU A 216 0.68 -22.36 -5.16
N MET A 217 0.82 -23.58 -4.67
CA MET A 217 1.82 -23.97 -3.70
C MET A 217 3.11 -24.39 -4.42
N PRO A 218 4.30 -23.98 -3.93
CA PRO A 218 5.57 -24.50 -4.39
C PRO A 218 5.62 -26.02 -4.22
N ALA A 219 6.30 -26.70 -5.16
CA ALA A 219 6.49 -28.15 -5.08
C ALA A 219 7.12 -28.55 -3.73
N GLY A 220 6.56 -29.58 -3.11
CA GLY A 220 7.03 -30.10 -1.81
C GLY A 220 6.46 -29.38 -0.58
N VAL A 221 5.62 -28.35 -0.75
CA VAL A 221 4.90 -27.71 0.37
C VAL A 221 3.46 -28.22 0.43
N GLY A 222 3.09 -28.90 1.51
CA GLY A 222 1.75 -29.45 1.69
C GLY A 222 1.42 -30.61 0.73
N ASN A 223 0.15 -31.03 0.73
CA ASN A 223 -0.32 -32.18 -0.06
C ASN A 223 -1.09 -31.78 -1.33
N TYR A 224 -1.24 -30.47 -1.58
CA TYR A 224 -2.08 -29.92 -2.64
C TYR A 224 -1.31 -28.89 -3.45
N ARG A 225 -1.46 -28.95 -4.78
CA ARG A 225 -0.90 -27.94 -5.69
C ARG A 225 -1.53 -26.56 -5.49
N TYR A 226 -2.82 -26.51 -5.17
CA TYR A 226 -3.55 -25.26 -4.95
C TYR A 226 -4.22 -25.28 -3.58
N VAL A 227 -4.21 -24.13 -2.92
CA VAL A 227 -4.93 -23.89 -1.67
C VAL A 227 -5.80 -22.65 -1.86
N ARG A 228 -7.02 -22.68 -1.31
CA ARG A 228 -7.90 -21.53 -1.28
C ARG A 228 -8.41 -21.23 0.12
N ALA A 229 -8.66 -19.96 0.38
CA ALA A 229 -9.31 -19.46 1.59
C ALA A 229 -10.56 -18.70 1.17
N SER A 230 -11.65 -18.87 1.90
CA SER A 230 -12.91 -18.16 1.64
C SER A 230 -13.59 -17.72 2.94
N GLY A 231 -14.30 -16.61 2.87
CA GLY A 231 -15.20 -16.16 3.94
C GLY A 231 -16.56 -16.86 3.84
N ASP A 232 -16.85 -17.79 4.74
CA ASP A 232 -18.14 -18.50 4.83
C ASP A 232 -18.67 -18.57 6.27
N GLY A 233 -18.55 -17.46 7.00
CA GLY A 233 -18.75 -17.41 8.46
C GLY A 233 -17.54 -17.93 9.25
N GLN A 234 -16.63 -18.63 8.58
CA GLN A 234 -15.24 -18.86 8.98
C GLN A 234 -14.29 -18.31 7.91
N ILE A 235 -12.99 -18.44 8.14
CA ILE A 235 -11.99 -18.43 7.06
C ILE A 235 -11.66 -19.88 6.76
N THR A 236 -12.40 -20.49 5.86
CA THR A 236 -12.29 -21.92 5.52
C THR A 236 -11.17 -22.14 4.51
N LEU A 237 -10.31 -23.13 4.78
CA LEU A 237 -9.21 -23.53 3.92
C LEU A 237 -9.56 -24.80 3.17
N GLU A 238 -9.36 -24.80 1.86
CA GLU A 238 -9.58 -25.94 0.99
C GLU A 238 -8.37 -26.20 0.09
N GLY A 239 -8.08 -27.47 -0.24
CA GLY A 239 -6.96 -27.87 -1.10
C GLY A 239 -7.41 -28.61 -2.35
N SER A 240 -6.73 -28.40 -3.47
CA SER A 240 -6.94 -29.16 -4.71
C SER A 240 -5.65 -29.34 -5.52
N ASN A 241 -5.67 -30.28 -6.46
CA ASN A 241 -4.60 -30.47 -7.45
C ASN A 241 -4.96 -29.91 -8.84
N SER A 242 -6.16 -29.35 -9.00
CA SER A 242 -6.60 -28.65 -10.21
C SER A 242 -7.50 -27.48 -9.82
N ILE A 243 -7.34 -26.33 -10.49
CA ILE A 243 -8.10 -25.11 -10.20
C ILE A 243 -9.60 -25.40 -10.31
N LEU A 244 -10.06 -25.94 -11.44
CA LEU A 244 -11.46 -26.28 -11.68
C LEU A 244 -11.83 -27.72 -11.28
N GLY A 245 -11.03 -28.34 -10.41
CA GLY A 245 -11.23 -29.71 -9.94
C GLY A 245 -12.05 -29.80 -8.66
N THR A 246 -11.96 -30.96 -8.00
CA THR A 246 -12.54 -31.18 -6.68
C THR A 246 -11.66 -30.57 -5.60
N TRP A 247 -12.28 -29.89 -4.65
CA TRP A 247 -11.61 -29.25 -3.52
C TRP A 247 -11.92 -30.00 -2.21
N THR A 248 -10.90 -30.25 -1.40
CA THR A 248 -11.01 -30.92 -0.10
C THR A 248 -11.02 -29.88 1.01
N ASN A 249 -12.01 -29.94 1.92
CA ASN A 249 -12.01 -29.11 3.13
C ASN A 249 -10.87 -29.52 4.07
N LEU A 250 -10.02 -28.56 4.44
CA LEU A 250 -8.84 -28.77 5.29
C LEU A 250 -9.08 -28.31 6.73
N GLY A 251 -10.09 -27.48 6.97
CA GLY A 251 -10.39 -26.83 8.24
C GLY A 251 -10.50 -25.32 8.09
N ASN A 252 -10.27 -24.58 9.18
CA ASN A 252 -10.38 -23.12 9.22
C ASN A 252 -9.47 -22.52 10.31
N LEU A 253 -9.53 -21.19 10.47
CA LEU A 253 -8.69 -20.45 11.42
C LEU A 253 -9.24 -20.37 12.85
N SER A 254 -10.30 -21.10 13.21
CA SER A 254 -10.86 -21.04 14.56
C SER A 254 -9.88 -21.54 15.63
N GLY A 255 -8.91 -22.38 15.27
CA GLY A 255 -7.83 -22.84 16.14
C GLY A 255 -6.92 -21.73 16.68
N ILE A 256 -6.90 -20.56 16.04
CA ILE A 256 -6.22 -19.34 16.53
C ILE A 256 -7.19 -18.26 16.98
N GLY A 257 -8.47 -18.60 17.18
CA GLY A 257 -9.50 -17.68 17.66
C GLY A 257 -10.00 -16.66 16.62
N LEU A 258 -9.76 -16.92 15.33
CA LEU A 258 -10.28 -16.09 14.24
C LEU A 258 -11.44 -16.78 13.53
N THR A 259 -12.52 -16.03 13.32
CA THR A 259 -13.72 -16.48 12.62
C THR A 259 -14.17 -15.43 11.60
N GLY A 260 -15.08 -15.79 10.70
CA GLY A 260 -15.64 -14.87 9.70
C GLY A 260 -16.49 -13.74 10.31
N ALA A 261 -16.80 -13.79 11.62
CA ALA A 261 -17.45 -12.68 12.32
C ALA A 261 -16.48 -11.54 12.68
N GLN A 262 -15.17 -11.77 12.58
CA GLN A 262 -14.13 -10.82 12.96
C GLN A 262 -13.32 -10.32 11.77
N VAL A 263 -13.07 -11.21 10.81
CA VAL A 263 -12.13 -11.00 9.72
C VAL A 263 -12.67 -11.50 8.38
N GLU A 264 -12.21 -10.89 7.29
CA GLU A 264 -12.56 -11.23 5.90
C GLU A 264 -11.37 -10.97 4.95
N GLY A 265 -11.58 -11.09 3.63
CA GLY A 265 -10.60 -10.71 2.60
C GLY A 265 -9.22 -11.38 2.70
N PRO A 266 -9.13 -12.73 2.65
CA PRO A 266 -7.87 -13.45 2.77
C PRO A 266 -6.89 -13.07 1.65
N MET A 267 -5.67 -12.72 2.03
CA MET A 267 -4.60 -12.34 1.10
C MET A 267 -3.26 -13.00 1.50
N TRP A 268 -2.90 -14.07 0.81
CA TRP A 268 -1.65 -14.78 1.00
C TRP A 268 -0.45 -14.07 0.38
N MET A 269 0.68 -14.28 1.03
CA MET A 269 1.98 -13.90 0.51
C MET A 269 3.04 -14.87 1.08
N LYS A 270 3.94 -15.33 0.21
CA LYS A 270 5.11 -16.11 0.62
C LYS A 270 6.23 -15.17 1.03
N LEU A 271 6.78 -15.34 2.23
CA LEU A 271 7.99 -14.63 2.64
C LEU A 271 9.19 -15.17 1.85
N ARG A 272 9.99 -14.29 1.26
CA ARG A 272 11.15 -14.65 0.44
C ARG A 272 12.36 -15.12 1.23
N ASP A 273 12.54 -14.57 2.44
CA ASP A 273 13.72 -14.78 3.27
C ASP A 273 13.70 -16.08 4.09
N ARG A 274 12.55 -16.76 4.17
CA ARG A 274 12.35 -17.95 5.03
C ARG A 274 11.23 -18.84 4.51
N ASN A 275 11.15 -20.10 4.96
CA ASN A 275 10.05 -21.01 4.60
C ASN A 275 8.76 -20.74 5.42
N GLU A 276 8.20 -19.54 5.26
CA GLU A 276 6.97 -19.12 5.92
C GLU A 276 6.08 -18.32 4.95
N TRP A 277 4.79 -18.31 5.24
CA TRP A 277 3.75 -17.59 4.56
C TRP A 277 3.05 -16.66 5.54
N THR A 278 2.53 -15.55 5.03
CA THR A 278 1.52 -14.73 5.70
C THR A 278 0.19 -14.90 4.99
N LEU A 279 -0.88 -14.97 5.75
CA LEU A 279 -2.25 -14.73 5.29
C LEU A 279 -2.72 -13.44 5.97
N TYR A 280 -2.90 -12.40 5.18
CA TYR A 280 -3.46 -11.14 5.64
C TYR A 280 -4.99 -11.22 5.68
N LEU A 281 -5.59 -10.70 6.75
CA LEU A 281 -7.03 -10.74 7.02
C LEU A 281 -7.54 -9.35 7.45
N ASP A 282 -8.55 -8.81 6.76
CA ASP A 282 -9.13 -7.50 7.07
C ASP A 282 -10.01 -7.64 8.31
N GLN A 283 -9.64 -6.97 9.40
CA GLN A 283 -10.40 -6.94 10.64
C GLN A 283 -11.61 -6.00 10.54
N TYR A 284 -12.50 -6.27 9.58
CA TYR A 284 -13.63 -5.41 9.22
C TYR A 284 -14.53 -5.08 10.42
N ALA A 285 -14.79 -6.06 11.29
CA ALA A 285 -15.67 -5.92 12.44
C ALA A 285 -15.15 -4.91 13.49
N SER A 286 -13.82 -4.83 13.65
CA SER A 286 -13.18 -3.88 14.56
C SER A 286 -12.71 -2.60 13.86
N GLY A 287 -12.86 -2.53 12.53
CA GLY A 287 -12.44 -1.40 11.71
C GLY A 287 -10.92 -1.16 11.72
N ARG A 288 -10.11 -2.15 12.09
CA ARG A 288 -8.64 -2.01 12.24
C ARG A 288 -7.86 -2.20 10.94
N GLY A 289 -8.50 -2.72 9.89
CA GLY A 289 -7.83 -3.08 8.65
C GLY A 289 -7.06 -4.40 8.78
N TYR A 290 -6.14 -4.62 7.85
CA TYR A 290 -5.38 -5.85 7.74
C TYR A 290 -4.51 -6.18 8.97
N MET A 291 -4.47 -7.48 9.30
CA MET A 291 -3.41 -8.07 10.14
C MET A 291 -2.86 -9.34 9.47
N PRO A 292 -1.58 -9.68 9.67
CA PRO A 292 -1.04 -10.96 9.24
C PRO A 292 -1.37 -12.07 10.24
N VAL A 293 -1.62 -13.28 9.72
CA VAL A 293 -1.36 -14.54 10.41
C VAL A 293 -0.28 -15.30 9.64
N THR A 294 0.58 -16.04 10.32
CA THR A 294 1.72 -16.73 9.69
C THR A 294 1.56 -18.24 9.74
N THR A 295 2.14 -18.95 8.78
CA THR A 295 2.16 -20.40 8.71
C THR A 295 3.35 -20.90 7.89
N THR A 296 3.88 -22.07 8.22
CA THR A 296 4.87 -22.76 7.37
C THR A 296 4.21 -23.62 6.28
N ASN A 297 2.91 -23.90 6.40
CA ASN A 297 2.15 -24.72 5.46
C ASN A 297 0.70 -24.23 5.33
N PRO A 298 0.37 -23.45 4.28
CA PRO A 298 -0.97 -22.99 3.99
C PRO A 298 -2.06 -24.07 3.99
N SER A 299 -1.72 -25.33 3.65
CA SER A 299 -2.67 -26.44 3.61
C SER A 299 -2.89 -27.13 4.98
N ALA A 300 -2.30 -26.62 6.06
CA ALA A 300 -2.40 -27.20 7.40
C ALA A 300 -2.91 -26.16 8.42
N PRO A 301 -4.24 -26.04 8.61
CA PRO A 301 -4.81 -24.98 9.45
C PRO A 301 -4.27 -24.94 10.89
N GLY A 302 -3.88 -26.10 11.45
CA GLY A 302 -3.29 -26.18 12.79
C GLY A 302 -1.90 -25.55 12.94
N THR A 303 -1.28 -25.08 11.86
CA THR A 303 0.06 -24.45 11.88
C THR A 303 0.00 -22.93 11.85
N TYR A 304 -1.19 -22.35 11.70
CA TYR A 304 -1.35 -20.90 11.67
C TYR A 304 -1.09 -20.30 13.06
N ARG A 305 -0.47 -19.12 13.09
CA ARG A 305 -0.15 -18.39 14.32
C ARG A 305 -0.33 -16.88 14.12
N ILE A 306 -0.85 -16.21 15.15
CA ILE A 306 -0.91 -14.75 15.20
C ILE A 306 0.48 -14.24 15.61
N PRO A 307 1.14 -13.38 14.81
CA PRO A 307 2.40 -12.75 15.18
C PRO A 307 2.27 -11.91 16.46
N ALA A 308 3.35 -11.82 17.23
CA ALA A 308 3.35 -11.00 18.45
C ALA A 308 3.10 -9.52 18.11
N SER A 309 2.43 -8.80 19.01
CA SER A 309 2.19 -7.37 18.85
C SER A 309 3.51 -6.61 18.65
N GLY A 310 3.52 -5.63 17.73
CA GLY A 310 4.71 -4.83 17.40
C GLY A 310 5.72 -5.51 16.47
N THR A 311 5.48 -6.74 16.01
CA THR A 311 6.34 -7.43 15.04
C THR A 311 5.99 -7.18 13.57
N TYR A 312 4.93 -6.41 13.33
CA TYR A 312 4.50 -5.99 12.00
C TYR A 312 3.94 -4.56 12.08
N SER A 313 3.93 -3.86 10.95
CA SER A 313 3.35 -2.53 10.80
C SER A 313 2.62 -2.41 9.48
N MET A 314 1.40 -1.88 9.50
CA MET A 314 0.59 -1.67 8.30
C MET A 314 0.70 -0.24 7.77
N GLY A 315 1.75 0.52 8.09
CA GLY A 315 1.89 1.91 7.66
C GLY A 315 0.86 2.85 8.28
N ALA A 316 0.70 4.05 7.70
CA ALA A 316 -0.18 5.09 8.23
C ALA A 316 -1.60 4.99 7.65
N THR A 317 -1.74 4.69 6.35
CA THR A 317 -3.08 4.49 5.79
C THR A 317 -3.62 3.12 6.16
N LYS A 318 -4.89 3.05 6.55
CA LYS A 318 -5.57 1.77 6.80
C LYS A 318 -5.57 0.96 5.50
N LYS A 319 -5.08 -0.28 5.54
CA LYS A 319 -5.21 -1.22 4.42
C LYS A 319 -6.42 -2.11 4.65
N ARG A 320 -7.28 -2.17 3.65
CA ARG A 320 -8.47 -3.01 3.62
C ARG A 320 -8.47 -3.84 2.36
N HIS A 321 -9.19 -4.94 2.42
CA HIS A 321 -9.34 -6.00 1.43
C HIS A 321 -8.70 -5.68 0.05
N GLY A 322 -7.64 -6.40 -0.32
CA GLY A 322 -6.84 -6.15 -1.52
C GLY A 322 -5.93 -7.34 -1.89
N SER A 323 -4.80 -7.08 -2.56
CA SER A 323 -3.87 -8.12 -3.01
C SER A 323 -2.40 -7.70 -2.91
N ILE A 324 -1.50 -8.69 -2.80
CA ILE A 324 -0.05 -8.50 -2.76
C ILE A 324 0.60 -9.17 -3.97
N LEU A 325 1.50 -8.44 -4.62
CA LEU A 325 2.36 -8.93 -5.68
C LEU A 325 3.83 -8.92 -5.26
N ASN A 326 4.50 -10.03 -5.54
CA ASN A 326 5.95 -10.17 -5.41
C ASN A 326 6.66 -9.42 -6.55
N LEU A 327 7.44 -8.39 -6.24
CA LEU A 327 8.12 -7.58 -7.24
C LEU A 327 9.40 -8.23 -7.79
N THR A 328 9.77 -7.89 -9.01
CA THR A 328 11.12 -7.99 -9.54
C THR A 328 11.86 -6.68 -9.24
N ALA A 329 13.20 -6.69 -9.31
CA ALA A 329 13.99 -5.49 -9.03
C ALA A 329 13.63 -4.33 -9.97
N ALA A 330 13.33 -4.65 -11.24
CA ALA A 330 12.96 -3.66 -12.25
C ALA A 330 11.58 -3.05 -11.96
N GLU A 331 10.60 -3.85 -11.55
CA GLU A 331 9.28 -3.35 -11.17
C GLU A 331 9.35 -2.49 -9.90
N GLU A 332 10.06 -2.95 -8.88
CA GLU A 332 10.24 -2.20 -7.63
C GLU A 332 10.88 -0.84 -7.89
N THR A 333 11.97 -0.80 -8.66
CA THR A 333 12.63 0.45 -9.04
C THR A 333 11.65 1.41 -9.72
N ARG A 334 10.84 0.92 -10.69
CA ARG A 334 9.84 1.76 -11.39
C ARG A 334 8.77 2.28 -10.44
N VAL A 335 8.18 1.39 -9.65
CA VAL A 335 7.10 1.71 -8.70
C VAL A 335 7.57 2.74 -7.68
N LEU A 336 8.73 2.52 -7.06
CA LEU A 336 9.29 3.42 -6.05
C LEU A 336 9.74 4.76 -6.65
N ALA A 337 10.21 4.78 -7.92
CA ALA A 337 10.52 6.03 -8.61
C ALA A 337 9.26 6.85 -8.92
N ARG A 338 8.15 6.20 -9.31
CA ARG A 338 6.90 6.88 -9.65
C ARG A 338 6.13 7.38 -8.44
N TRP A 339 6.10 6.57 -7.38
CA TRP A 339 5.28 6.76 -6.18
C TRP A 339 6.11 6.69 -4.91
N ALA A 340 7.23 7.41 -4.90
CA ALA A 340 8.06 7.54 -3.72
C ALA A 340 7.23 7.93 -2.49
N SER A 341 7.61 7.39 -1.34
CA SER A 341 7.19 7.92 -0.05
C SER A 341 8.17 9.02 0.32
N THR A 342 7.70 10.26 0.36
CA THR A 342 8.41 11.37 0.95
C THR A 342 8.56 11.09 2.45
N PRO A 343 9.79 11.03 2.99
CA PRO A 343 9.99 10.86 4.41
C PRO A 343 9.17 11.87 5.20
N ALA A 344 8.59 11.41 6.31
CA ALA A 344 8.06 12.33 7.31
C ALA A 344 9.21 13.17 7.84
N ASN A 345 8.99 14.47 7.96
CA ASN A 345 9.94 15.40 8.53
C ASN A 345 9.32 16.08 9.76
N ARG A 346 10.17 16.53 10.67
CA ARG A 346 9.83 17.39 11.79
C ARG A 346 10.62 18.70 11.62
N LEU A 347 10.05 19.79 12.11
CA LEU A 347 10.68 21.12 12.04
C LEU A 347 11.11 21.52 13.46
N GLN A 348 12.40 21.37 13.75
CA GLN A 348 12.99 21.74 15.04
C GLN A 348 13.28 23.26 15.08
N SER A 349 12.93 23.94 16.16
CA SER A 349 13.21 25.38 16.33
C SER A 349 14.70 25.64 16.58
N TYR A 350 15.26 26.68 15.96
CA TYR A 350 16.66 27.09 16.15
C TYR A 350 16.94 27.62 17.55
N ASN A 351 16.07 28.48 18.09
CA ASN A 351 16.27 29.09 19.40
C ASN A 351 15.61 28.32 20.55
N PHE A 352 14.81 27.28 20.25
CA PHE A 352 14.24 26.33 21.22
C PHE A 352 14.46 24.88 20.76
N GLN A 353 15.66 24.36 20.99
CA GLN A 353 16.12 23.08 20.43
C GLN A 353 15.34 21.85 20.92
N ASP A 354 14.63 21.95 22.03
CA ASP A 354 13.76 20.91 22.56
C ASP A 354 12.37 20.89 21.90
N ARG A 355 12.06 21.85 21.02
CA ARG A 355 10.72 22.09 20.46
C ARG A 355 10.63 21.85 18.96
N TYR A 356 9.47 21.34 18.56
CA TYR A 356 9.16 21.02 17.18
C TYR A 356 7.81 21.59 16.77
N VAL A 357 7.68 22.03 15.52
CA VAL A 357 6.40 22.41 14.94
C VAL A 357 5.46 21.21 14.99
N ARG A 358 4.25 21.44 15.47
CA ARG A 358 3.18 20.45 15.55
C ARG A 358 1.83 21.14 15.43
N HIS A 359 0.84 20.42 14.94
CA HIS A 359 -0.55 20.88 15.04
C HIS A 359 -1.20 20.40 16.35
N ALA A 360 -2.15 21.18 16.87
CA ALA A 360 -2.98 20.80 18.01
C ALA A 360 -4.32 21.53 17.89
N ASN A 361 -5.43 20.78 17.85
CA ASN A 361 -6.76 21.34 17.58
C ASN A 361 -6.81 22.18 16.30
N TYR A 362 -6.06 21.76 15.26
CA TYR A 362 -5.88 22.45 13.98
C TYR A 362 -5.15 23.82 14.03
N ASP A 363 -4.72 24.28 15.21
CA ASP A 363 -3.76 25.38 15.38
C ASP A 363 -2.32 24.84 15.30
N VAL A 364 -1.33 25.70 15.01
CA VAL A 364 0.04 25.27 14.75
C VAL A 364 1.02 25.98 15.67
N ARG A 365 1.85 25.21 16.36
CA ARG A 365 2.72 25.69 17.44
C ARG A 365 4.03 24.93 17.52
N ILE A 366 4.98 25.41 18.32
CA ILE A 366 6.16 24.66 18.72
C ILE A 366 6.04 24.13 20.15
N ASP A 367 6.15 22.82 20.34
CA ASP A 367 6.08 22.19 21.67
C ASP A 367 7.25 21.23 21.91
N GLN A 368 7.55 21.06 23.20
CA GLN A 368 8.60 20.16 23.68
C GLN A 368 8.14 18.70 23.71
N ASN A 369 9.08 17.77 23.54
CA ASN A 369 8.89 16.31 23.75
C ASN A 369 7.79 15.65 22.90
N ILE A 370 7.48 16.17 21.70
CA ILE A 370 6.46 15.59 20.82
C ILE A 370 7.08 14.67 19.79
N THR A 371 6.89 13.36 19.93
CA THR A 371 7.32 12.33 18.95
C THR A 371 6.17 11.77 18.12
N GLY A 372 4.91 12.13 18.46
CA GLY A 372 3.72 11.69 17.76
C GLY A 372 3.55 12.32 16.37
N PRO A 373 2.61 11.79 15.57
CA PRO A 373 2.46 12.19 14.17
C PRO A 373 1.95 13.63 13.97
N ASP A 374 1.48 14.30 15.04
CA ASP A 374 1.12 15.72 15.00
C ASP A 374 2.29 16.65 14.66
N ALA A 375 3.52 16.21 14.95
CA ALA A 375 4.75 16.94 14.65
C ALA A 375 5.41 16.51 13.33
N GLN A 376 4.75 15.63 12.56
CA GLN A 376 5.30 15.03 11.36
C GLN A 376 4.60 15.57 10.11
N PHE A 377 5.40 16.10 9.19
CA PHE A 377 4.96 16.69 7.93
C PHE A 377 5.76 16.14 6.77
N ARG A 378 5.09 15.88 5.65
CA ARG A 378 5.75 15.59 4.37
C ARG A 378 5.93 16.89 3.61
N LEU A 379 7.17 17.23 3.27
CA LEU A 379 7.47 18.37 2.42
C LEU A 379 7.15 17.98 0.98
N ARG A 380 6.01 18.43 0.48
CA ARG A 380 5.58 18.21 -0.91
C ARG A 380 6.14 19.30 -1.82
N PRO A 381 6.25 19.05 -3.14
CA PRO A 381 6.29 20.14 -4.10
C PRO A 381 5.16 21.13 -3.78
N GLY A 382 5.47 22.43 -3.81
CA GLY A 382 4.52 23.46 -3.45
C GLY A 382 3.24 23.37 -4.28
N LEU A 383 2.09 23.57 -3.64
CA LEU A 383 0.79 23.56 -4.31
C LEU A 383 0.67 24.70 -5.35
N ALA A 384 1.52 25.72 -5.26
CA ALA A 384 1.69 26.78 -6.25
C ALA A 384 3.17 27.07 -6.52
N GLY A 385 3.50 27.59 -7.72
CA GLY A 385 4.86 27.98 -8.07
C GLY A 385 5.82 26.81 -8.33
N THR A 386 6.99 27.11 -8.90
CA THR A 386 8.05 26.12 -9.18
C THR A 386 9.16 26.25 -8.15
N GLY A 387 9.69 25.10 -7.69
CA GLY A 387 10.77 25.07 -6.68
C GLY A 387 10.34 25.47 -5.26
N THR A 388 9.03 25.49 -5.01
CA THR A 388 8.39 25.77 -3.72
C THR A 388 8.06 24.46 -2.98
N VAL A 389 7.68 24.59 -1.71
CA VAL A 389 7.29 23.48 -0.83
C VAL A 389 5.97 23.75 -0.13
N SER A 390 5.23 22.67 0.19
CA SER A 390 4.04 22.68 1.04
C SER A 390 4.16 21.59 2.10
N PHE A 391 3.71 21.86 3.33
CA PHE A 391 3.82 20.91 4.45
C PHE A 391 2.52 20.16 4.64
N GLU A 392 2.45 18.92 4.17
CA GLU A 392 1.29 18.05 4.38
C GLU A 392 1.41 17.29 5.69
N SER A 393 0.34 17.23 6.49
CA SER A 393 0.32 16.43 7.72
C SER A 393 0.41 14.94 7.43
N VAL A 394 1.20 14.22 8.23
CA VAL A 394 1.30 12.76 8.14
C VAL A 394 0.03 12.06 8.63
N ASN A 395 -0.55 12.50 9.75
CA ASN A 395 -1.78 11.89 10.31
C ASN A 395 -3.08 12.43 9.74
N PHE A 396 -3.06 13.57 9.04
CA PHE A 396 -4.20 14.07 8.27
C PHE A 396 -3.80 14.25 6.79
N PRO A 397 -3.66 13.15 6.00
CA PRO A 397 -3.37 13.26 4.58
C PRO A 397 -4.40 14.14 3.86
N GLY A 398 -3.91 14.99 2.95
CA GLY A 398 -4.67 16.04 2.29
C GLY A 398 -4.84 17.33 3.10
N TYR A 399 -4.36 17.41 4.35
CA TYR A 399 -4.30 18.64 5.14
C TYR A 399 -2.90 19.23 5.12
N PHE A 400 -2.82 20.55 5.01
CA PHE A 400 -1.57 21.29 4.89
C PHE A 400 -1.47 22.38 5.93
N LEU A 401 -0.24 22.70 6.35
CA LEU A 401 0.04 23.96 7.04
C LEU A 401 -0.21 25.10 6.07
N ARG A 402 -1.15 25.98 6.41
CA ARG A 402 -1.43 27.20 5.65
C ARG A 402 -1.57 28.39 6.58
N HIS A 403 -1.22 29.57 6.10
CA HIS A 403 -1.54 30.80 6.83
C HIS A 403 -2.97 31.24 6.54
N TYR A 404 -3.59 31.95 7.48
CA TYR A 404 -4.83 32.73 7.29
C TYR A 404 -4.83 33.87 8.30
N ASN A 405 -4.99 35.10 7.82
CA ASN A 405 -4.77 36.30 8.64
C ASN A 405 -3.43 36.26 9.40
N TYR A 406 -2.39 35.75 8.72
CA TYR A 406 -1.02 35.59 9.23
C TYR A 406 -0.85 34.60 10.41
N ASP A 407 -1.89 33.83 10.73
CA ASP A 407 -1.88 32.76 11.71
C ASP A 407 -1.82 31.40 11.00
N PHE A 408 -1.12 30.41 11.56
CA PHE A 408 -1.01 29.10 10.91
C PHE A 408 -2.04 28.10 11.41
N GLN A 409 -2.64 27.38 10.47
CA GLN A 409 -3.65 26.38 10.74
C GLN A 409 -3.36 25.12 9.91
N LEU A 410 -3.79 23.97 10.41
CA LEU A 410 -3.83 22.73 9.65
C LEU A 410 -5.20 22.58 8.99
N VAL A 411 -5.26 22.69 7.66
CA VAL A 411 -6.55 22.70 6.93
C VAL A 411 -6.49 21.80 5.71
N ARG A 412 -7.61 21.14 5.40
CA ARG A 412 -7.75 20.28 4.22
C ARG A 412 -7.64 21.11 2.95
N ASN A 413 -6.87 20.63 1.98
CA ASN A 413 -6.81 21.22 0.66
C ASN A 413 -8.18 21.10 -0.03
N ASP A 414 -8.79 22.25 -0.33
CA ASP A 414 -10.07 22.38 -1.01
C ASP A 414 -9.93 22.49 -2.54
N GLY A 415 -8.69 22.48 -3.04
CA GLY A 415 -8.36 22.60 -4.46
C GLY A 415 -8.41 24.02 -5.01
N THR A 416 -8.65 25.04 -4.18
CA THR A 416 -8.69 26.43 -4.61
C THR A 416 -7.29 27.00 -4.82
N ALA A 417 -7.16 27.94 -5.76
CA ALA A 417 -5.89 28.64 -5.99
C ALA A 417 -5.44 29.46 -4.76
N GLN A 418 -6.40 29.98 -3.98
CA GLN A 418 -6.11 30.70 -2.74
C GLN A 418 -5.49 29.77 -1.69
N PHE A 419 -6.11 28.60 -1.44
CA PHE A 419 -5.53 27.60 -0.54
C PHE A 419 -4.12 27.22 -0.99
N ALA A 420 -3.93 26.96 -2.29
CA ALA A 420 -2.62 26.62 -2.83
C ALA A 420 -1.58 27.73 -2.56
N ALA A 421 -1.95 29.00 -2.73
CA ALA A 421 -1.06 30.13 -2.46
C ALA A 421 -0.73 30.28 -0.96
N ASP A 422 -1.70 30.07 -0.07
CA ASP A 422 -1.54 30.20 1.39
C ASP A 422 -0.76 29.05 2.04
N ALA A 423 -0.74 27.88 1.39
CA ALA A 423 -0.04 26.69 1.84
C ALA A 423 1.34 26.48 1.19
N THR A 424 1.85 27.47 0.44
CA THR A 424 3.08 27.35 -0.36
C THR A 424 4.18 28.28 0.15
N PHE A 425 5.39 27.75 0.28
CA PHE A 425 6.56 28.45 0.78
C PHE A 425 7.79 28.22 -0.09
N ARG A 426 8.69 29.19 -0.15
CA ARG A 426 10.05 29.02 -0.67
C ARG A 426 10.97 28.64 0.49
N GLN A 427 11.59 27.47 0.42
CA GLN A 427 12.65 27.12 1.35
C GLN A 427 13.91 27.91 0.97
N VAL A 428 14.42 28.68 1.92
CA VAL A 428 15.65 29.48 1.79
C VAL A 428 16.63 29.12 2.91
N ALA A 429 17.88 29.55 2.77
CA ALA A 429 18.86 29.43 3.85
C ALA A 429 18.33 30.10 5.13
N GLY A 430 18.59 29.48 6.28
CA GLY A 430 18.09 29.94 7.57
C GLY A 430 18.54 31.37 7.87
N LEU A 431 17.60 32.19 8.33
CA LEU A 431 17.87 33.61 8.59
C LEU A 431 18.86 33.82 9.75
N ALA A 432 18.90 32.91 10.73
CA ALA A 432 19.88 32.94 11.83
C ALA A 432 21.13 32.09 11.57
N ASP A 433 20.99 31.02 10.80
CA ASP A 433 22.06 30.08 10.46
C ASP A 433 21.81 29.56 9.03
N SER A 434 22.72 29.85 8.11
CA SER A 434 22.58 29.50 6.70
C SER A 434 22.63 27.99 6.42
N THR A 435 23.06 27.18 7.39
CA THR A 435 23.03 25.71 7.29
C THR A 435 21.67 25.11 7.67
N TRP A 436 20.79 25.93 8.25
CA TRP A 436 19.40 25.60 8.57
C TRP A 436 18.47 26.16 7.49
N SER A 437 17.15 26.05 7.69
CA SER A 437 16.14 26.51 6.72
C SER A 437 15.23 27.59 7.31
N SER A 438 14.83 28.52 6.47
CA SER A 438 13.69 29.42 6.70
C SER A 438 12.70 29.27 5.55
N PHE A 439 11.43 29.56 5.81
CA PHE A 439 10.35 29.33 4.84
C PHE A 439 9.64 30.65 4.55
N GLN A 440 9.94 31.25 3.39
CA GLN A 440 9.34 32.49 2.91
C GLN A 440 7.99 32.20 2.27
N SER A 441 6.95 33.00 2.54
CA SER A 441 5.64 32.79 1.89
C SER A 441 5.71 33.03 0.38
N TYR A 442 4.99 32.20 -0.38
CA TYR A 442 4.85 32.36 -1.83
C TYR A 442 4.06 33.62 -2.19
N ASN A 443 2.95 33.89 -1.49
CA ASN A 443 2.06 35.01 -1.79
C ASN A 443 2.29 36.27 -0.94
N HIS A 444 3.10 36.18 0.12
CA HIS A 444 3.60 37.32 0.90
C HIS A 444 5.13 37.25 1.01
N PRO A 445 5.87 37.63 -0.04
CA PRO A 445 7.32 37.41 -0.12
C PRO A 445 8.13 38.22 0.90
N ASP A 446 7.54 39.22 1.56
CA ASP A 446 8.15 39.95 2.66
C ASP A 446 8.08 39.22 4.01
N ARG A 447 7.46 38.04 4.07
CA ARG A 447 7.16 37.31 5.32
C ARG A 447 7.65 35.88 5.35
N TYR A 448 7.88 35.38 6.56
CA TYR A 448 8.41 34.06 6.84
C TYR A 448 7.59 33.33 7.90
N ILE A 449 7.57 31.99 7.82
CA ILE A 449 7.15 31.15 8.94
C ILE A 449 8.06 31.43 10.11
N ARG A 450 7.49 31.79 11.26
CA ARG A 450 8.20 31.99 12.52
C ARG A 450 7.31 31.58 13.68
N HIS A 451 7.89 31.25 14.83
CA HIS A 451 7.11 31.16 16.06
C HIS A 451 7.08 32.49 16.83
N TYR A 452 6.00 32.76 17.55
CA TYR A 452 5.86 33.87 18.48
C TYR A 452 4.93 33.47 19.62
N ALA A 453 5.37 33.61 20.87
CA ALA A 453 4.68 33.02 22.02
C ALA A 453 4.34 31.54 21.80
N TYR A 454 5.26 30.82 21.14
CA TYR A 454 5.16 29.42 20.71
C TYR A 454 4.12 29.11 19.63
N GLN A 455 3.31 30.06 19.18
CA GLN A 455 2.40 29.88 18.04
C GLN A 455 3.10 30.16 16.73
N LEU A 456 2.80 29.41 15.66
CA LEU A 456 3.34 29.66 14.33
C LEU A 456 2.59 30.80 13.65
N ARG A 457 3.34 31.75 13.09
CA ARG A 457 2.84 32.96 12.44
C ARG A 457 3.58 33.25 11.16
N LEU A 458 2.99 34.10 10.33
CA LEU A 458 3.60 34.62 9.10
C LEU A 458 3.92 36.11 9.23
N ASP A 459 5.17 36.43 9.57
CA ASP A 459 5.59 37.80 9.88
C ASP A 459 6.81 38.26 9.06
N PRO A 460 6.99 39.59 8.85
CA PRO A 460 8.26 40.15 8.44
C PRO A 460 9.33 39.95 9.51
N ILE A 461 10.57 39.67 9.10
CA ILE A 461 11.68 39.39 10.02
C ILE A 461 12.71 40.51 9.97
N THR A 462 12.73 41.35 11.01
CA THR A 462 13.62 42.53 11.10
C THR A 462 14.61 42.47 12.25
N THR A 463 14.38 41.63 13.26
CA THR A 463 15.20 41.55 14.49
C THR A 463 16.04 40.28 14.54
N ALA A 464 17.11 40.28 15.34
CA ALA A 464 17.92 39.08 15.57
C ALA A 464 17.11 37.93 16.19
N THR A 465 16.25 38.23 17.17
CA THR A 465 15.32 37.25 17.74
C THR A 465 14.39 36.69 16.69
N GLY A 466 13.79 37.54 15.85
CA GLY A 466 12.91 37.10 14.76
C GLY A 466 13.62 36.18 13.77
N ARG A 467 14.90 36.40 13.49
CA ARG A 467 15.70 35.49 12.65
C ARG A 467 15.82 34.11 13.30
N GLY A 468 16.03 34.06 14.62
CA GLY A 468 16.02 32.80 15.39
C GLY A 468 14.64 32.13 15.38
N ASP A 469 13.58 32.91 15.54
CA ASP A 469 12.19 32.41 15.51
C ASP A 469 11.77 31.81 14.17
N ALA A 470 12.37 32.30 13.09
CA ALA A 470 12.08 31.92 11.70
C ALA A 470 13.04 30.87 11.12
N THR A 471 13.98 30.36 11.92
CA THR A 471 14.98 29.38 11.48
C THR A 471 14.67 28.01 12.08
N PHE A 472 14.63 26.98 11.22
CA PHE A 472 14.26 25.61 11.58
C PHE A 472 15.22 24.60 10.96
N ARG A 473 15.43 23.48 11.68
CA ARG A 473 16.07 22.29 11.11
C ARG A 473 14.99 21.33 10.68
N VAL A 474 15.06 20.89 9.43
CA VAL A 474 14.24 19.79 8.92
C VAL A 474 14.93 18.49 9.34
N THR A 475 14.25 17.67 10.14
CA THR A 475 14.78 16.41 10.67
C THR A 475 13.86 15.26 10.26
N ASN A 476 14.42 14.08 9.98
CA ASN A 476 13.64 12.87 9.73
C ASN A 476 13.03 12.28 11.01
#